data_AF-A0AAW4P9P7-F1
#
_entry.id   AF-A0AAW4P9P7-F1
#
_cell.length_a   1.000
_cell.length_b   1.000
_cell.length_c   1.000
_cell.angle_alpha   90.00
_cell.angle_beta   90.00
_cell.angle_gamma   90.00
#
_symmetry.space_group_name_H-M   'P 1'
#
loop_
_entity.id
_entity.type
_entity.pdbx_description
1 polymer ?
#
loop_
_entity_poly.entity_id
_entity_poly.type
_entity_poly.pdbx_seq_one_letter_code
_entity_poly.pdbx_strand_id
1 'polypeptide(L)' 'MGVGLGLALGLVAVGASVMTALYSYNYAILDAQGGETAGLLANSGVAFGVAMLAAGLALVAIHAYDG' A
#
# COMPACT_ATOMS: atom_id res chain seq x y z
N MET A 1 -17.27 10.92 13.55
CA MET A 1 -16.96 10.83 12.08
C MET A 1 -15.64 10.06 11.79
N GLY A 2 -14.74 9.93 12.76
CA GLY A 2 -13.40 9.36 12.57
C GLY A 2 -13.34 7.88 12.26
N VAL A 3 -14.25 7.06 12.82
CA VAL A 3 -14.30 5.62 12.52
C VAL A 3 -14.55 5.34 11.04
N GLY A 4 -15.45 6.10 10.40
CA GLY A 4 -15.77 5.92 8.98
C GLY A 4 -14.59 6.26 8.06
N LEU A 5 -13.91 7.38 8.33
CA LEU A 5 -12.70 7.79 7.59
C LEU A 5 -11.53 6.83 7.85
N GLY A 6 -11.36 6.39 9.09
CA GLY A 6 -10.37 5.38 9.47
C GLY A 6 -10.55 4.06 8.72
N LEU A 7 -11.78 3.57 8.63
CA LEU A 7 -12.09 2.36 7.87
C LEU A 7 -11.80 2.53 6.37
N ALA A 8 -12.22 3.64 5.76
CA ALA A 8 -11.96 3.90 4.35
C ALA A 8 -10.45 3.93 4.03
N LEU A 9 -9.67 4.66 4.84
CA LEU A 9 -8.22 4.74 4.70
C LEU A 9 -7.53 3.40 5.02
N GLY A 10 -8.05 2.66 5.99
CA GLY A 10 -7.59 1.29 6.28
C GLY A 10 -7.77 0.35 5.09
N LEU A 11 -8.92 0.41 4.41
CA LEU A 11 -9.14 -0.36 3.18
C LEU A 11 -8.17 0.02 2.06
N VAL A 12 -7.88 1.31 1.90
CA VAL A 12 -6.87 1.78 0.93
C VAL A 12 -5.49 1.23 1.31
N ALA A 13 -5.13 1.24 2.59
CA ALA A 13 -3.86 0.70 3.06
C ALA A 13 -3.71 -0.81 2.78
N VAL A 14 -4.78 -1.58 3.01
CA VAL A 14 -4.82 -3.02 2.70
C VAL A 14 -4.73 -3.25 1.19
N GLY A 15 -5.49 -2.51 0.37
CA GLY A 15 -5.42 -2.64 -1.08
C GLY A 15 -4.02 -2.33 -1.62
N ALA A 16 -3.39 -1.27 -1.12
CA ALA A 16 -2.04 -0.89 -1.50
C ALA A 16 -0.99 -1.95 -1.07
N SER A 17 -1.13 -2.56 0.10
CA SER A 17 -0.21 -3.62 0.55
C SER A 17 -0.34 -4.89 -0.29
N VAL A 18 -1.55 -5.25 -0.73
CA VAL A 18 -1.77 -6.34 -1.69
C VAL A 18 -1.08 -6.02 -3.01
N MET A 19 -1.19 -4.79 -3.52
CA MET A 19 -0.50 -4.39 -4.75
C MET A 19 1.03 -4.44 -4.61
N THR A 20 1.58 -4.01 -3.46
CA THR A 20 3.01 -4.20 -3.16
C THR A 20 3.41 -5.68 -3.28
N ALA A 21 2.65 -6.58 -2.67
CA ALA A 21 2.94 -8.02 -2.71
C ALA A 21 2.90 -8.57 -4.14
N LEU A 22 1.89 -8.19 -4.93
CA LEU A 22 1.76 -8.62 -6.33
C LEU A 22 2.92 -8.11 -7.20
N TYR A 23 3.31 -6.85 -7.06
CA TYR A 23 4.43 -6.30 -7.83
C TYR A 23 5.76 -6.93 -7.42
N SER A 24 6.00 -7.13 -6.12
CA SER A 24 7.20 -7.81 -5.63
C SER A 24 7.29 -9.27 -6.06
N TYR A 25 6.16 -9.99 -6.11
CA TYR A 25 6.12 -11.36 -6.59
C TYR A 25 6.45 -11.44 -8.09
N ASN A 26 5.83 -10.59 -8.90
CA ASN A 26 6.13 -10.52 -10.33
C ASN A 26 7.57 -10.07 -10.59
N TYR A 27 8.10 -9.13 -9.79
CA TYR A 27 9.51 -8.73 -9.83
C TYR A 27 10.41 -9.95 -9.67
N ALA A 28 10.20 -10.78 -8.65
CA ALA A 28 11.03 -11.96 -8.38
C ALA A 28 10.99 -12.99 -9.52
N ILE A 29 9.82 -13.21 -10.12
CA ILE A 29 9.68 -14.11 -11.28
C ILE A 29 10.47 -13.57 -12.47
N LEU A 30 10.29 -12.29 -12.80
CA LEU A 30 10.86 -11.69 -13.99
C LEU A 30 12.38 -11.51 -13.87
N ASP A 31 12.86 -11.22 -12.66
CA ASP A 31 14.29 -11.16 -12.34
C ASP A 31 14.96 -12.53 -12.57
N ALA A 32 14.31 -13.61 -12.11
CA ALA A 32 14.78 -14.98 -12.34
C ALA A 32 14.80 -15.37 -13.83
N GLN A 33 13.99 -14.71 -14.66
CA GLN A 33 13.97 -14.89 -16.11
C GLN A 33 14.99 -14.01 -16.85
N GLY A 34 15.75 -13.17 -16.13
CA GLY A 34 16.67 -12.20 -16.72
C GLY A 34 15.98 -11.06 -17.47
N GLY A 35 14.70 -10.80 -17.15
CA GLY A 35 13.91 -9.74 -17.77
C GLY A 35 14.13 -8.37 -17.12
N GLU A 36 13.50 -7.34 -17.68
CA GLU A 36 13.61 -5.97 -17.16
C GLU A 36 12.64 -5.71 -15.99
N THR A 37 13.18 -5.43 -14.81
CA THR A 37 12.41 -5.43 -13.55
C THR A 37 12.21 -4.05 -12.91
N ALA A 38 12.83 -3.00 -13.45
CA ALA A 38 12.84 -1.66 -12.87
C ALA A 38 11.43 -1.10 -12.60
N GLY A 39 10.50 -1.30 -13.53
CA GLY A 39 9.11 -0.85 -13.36
C GLY A 39 8.37 -1.57 -12.25
N LEU A 40 8.58 -2.88 -12.08
CA LEU A 40 7.94 -3.67 -11.03
C LEU A 40 8.47 -3.27 -9.65
N LEU A 41 9.77 -3.00 -9.53
CA LEU A 41 10.39 -2.53 -8.30
C LEU A 41 9.91 -1.12 -7.92
N ALA A 42 9.82 -0.20 -8.89
CA ALA A 42 9.30 1.14 -8.64
C ALA A 42 7.83 1.09 -8.18
N ASN A 43 7.00 0.29 -8.85
CA ASN A 43 5.58 0.16 -8.52
C ASN A 43 5.35 -0.49 -7.15
N SER A 44 6.15 -1.49 -6.76
CA SER A 44 6.05 -2.10 -5.42
C SER A 44 6.41 -1.09 -4.32
N GLY A 45 7.44 -0.28 -4.53
CA GLY A 45 7.85 0.80 -3.62
C GLY A 45 6.78 1.88 -3.48
N VAL A 46 6.19 2.33 -4.59
CA VAL A 46 5.09 3.31 -4.57
C VAL A 46 3.88 2.75 -3.83
N ALA A 47 3.46 1.51 -4.15
CA ALA A 47 2.35 0.86 -3.47
C ALA A 47 2.60 0.73 -1.96
N PHE A 48 3.83 0.43 -1.55
CA PHE A 48 4.20 0.34 -0.14
C PHE A 48 4.10 1.70 0.55
N GLY A 49 4.62 2.76 -0.08
CA GLY A 49 4.52 4.12 0.42
C GLY A 49 3.07 4.56 0.60
N VAL A 50 2.20 4.26 -0.37
CA VAL A 50 0.76 4.53 -0.28
C VAL A 50 0.14 3.75 0.88
N ALA A 51 0.49 2.48 1.07
CA ALA A 51 -0.01 1.68 2.17
C ALA A 51 0.34 2.29 3.54
N MET A 52 1.60 2.68 3.72
CA MET A 52 2.07 3.31 4.97
C MET A 52 1.42 4.67 5.24
N LEU A 53 1.30 5.50 4.19
CA LEU A 53 0.63 6.80 4.30
C LEU A 53 -0.85 6.62 4.68
N ALA A 54 -1.57 5.76 3.97
CA ALA A 54 -2.99 5.50 4.22
C ALA A 54 -3.22 4.92 5.62
N ALA A 55 -2.37 4.00 6.08
CA ALA A 55 -2.44 3.46 7.43
C ALA A 55 -2.19 4.54 8.50
N GLY A 56 -1.17 5.39 8.32
CA GLY A 56 -0.91 6.50 9.23
C GLY A 56 -2.08 7.48 9.29
N LEU A 57 -2.64 7.86 8.14
CA LEU A 57 -3.81 8.73 8.07
C LEU A 57 -5.06 8.08 8.68
N ALA A 58 -5.24 6.77 8.55
CA ALA A 58 -6.35 6.05 9.17
C ALA A 58 -6.29 6.15 10.70
N LEU A 59 -5.11 5.94 11.28
CA LEU A 59 -4.90 6.05 12.74
C LEU A 59 -5.18 7.47 13.24
N VAL A 60 -4.66 8.47 12.52
CA VAL A 60 -4.91 9.89 12.83
C VAL A 60 -6.39 10.22 12.71
N ALA A 61 -7.07 9.75 11.66
CA ALA A 61 -8.47 10.04 11.44
C ALA A 61 -9.37 9.45 12.53
N ILE A 62 -9.04 8.25 13.02
CA ILE A 62 -9.76 7.65 14.15
C ILE A 62 -9.57 8.53 15.39
N HIS A 63 -8.34 8.87 15.76
CA HIS A 63 -8.07 9.62 17.00
C HIS A 63 -8.51 11.09 16.95
N ALA A 64 -8.36 11.76 15.81
CA ALA A 64 -8.63 13.19 15.67
C ALA A 64 -10.12 13.51 15.48
N TYR A 65 -10.90 12.56 14.97
CA TYR A 65 -12.32 12.75 14.68
C TYR A 65 -13.23 11.76 15.45
N ASP A 66 -12.75 11.22 16.57
CA ASP A 66 -13.52 10.39 17.52
C ASP A 66 -14.54 11.18 18.36
N GLY A 67 -14.83 12.41 17.94
CA GLY A 67 -15.94 13.22 18.44
C GLY A 67 -17.28 12.89 17.77
#